data_AF-A0AAD5ND07-F1
#
_entry.id   AF-A0AAD5ND07-F1
#
_cell.length_a   1.000
_cell.length_b   1.000
_cell.length_c   1.000
_cell.angle_alpha   90.00
_cell.angle_beta   90.00
_cell.angle_gamma   90.00
#
_symmetry.space_group_name_H-M   'P 1'
#
loop_
_entity.id
_entity.type
_entity.pdbx_description
1 polymer ?
#
loop_
_entity_poly.entity_id
_entity_poly.type
_entity_poly.pdbx_seq_one_letter_code
_entity_poly.pdbx_strand_id
1 'polypeptide(L)'
;MHSYVKMADTGIGKSFRGRRLPLRLIFSYLFDWIVCLVFAGVGGVFDRLSPAKRPFSLVDPSISYPFEEHELVPAYLLFTLAIGVPIVIVAVVSLIFVPGPTVPKGTPAALVWQRKLWELHVGWLGLVLSLTLSWFFTSTMKNLFGKPRPDMLARCEPDWDNLKDHIVGGFSWGSMTGQLVDAGICQQKDEYKLNDGFRSYPSGHASTAAGGLIYASLFLASKFSVTVPFVMPSAASAAGASGAASHAAFPSRLVRPEIDPFEPTRGRGFDDGSTSTSPTKGSPFADNAGQHNAKVQSLRRQAAAPPVYLLVLGLLPFGVSIFIAGSRWHDRRHHGFDILFGYLMGLIASIFAFRYYHLPIRAGAGWAWGPRSDERAFWAGVGRLGYAGTDEELAMPSRRPTQGVTADTSYPMTSALAQRNVRPPRDESADEPRPSQNFQDVELQQMDDRGRPENRFPENRFPSPHDNRV
;
A
#
# COMPACT_ATOMS: atom_id res chain seq x y z
N MET A 1 29.33 -16.72 -2.48
CA MET A 1 29.96 -16.72 -1.14
C MET A 1 30.43 -15.32 -0.68
N HIS A 2 29.88 -14.20 -1.21
CA HIS A 2 30.44 -12.85 -0.97
C HIS A 2 29.45 -11.72 -0.60
N SER A 3 28.15 -11.97 -0.44
CA SER A 3 27.21 -10.93 0.04
C SER A 3 27.08 -10.82 1.57
N TYR A 4 27.71 -11.72 2.34
CA TYR A 4 27.64 -11.68 3.81
C TYR A 4 28.76 -10.88 4.48
N VAL A 5 29.74 -10.40 3.71
CA VAL A 5 30.83 -9.56 4.24
C VAL A 5 30.42 -8.09 4.32
N LYS A 6 29.38 -7.63 3.59
CA LYS A 6 29.01 -6.20 3.57
C LYS A 6 28.06 -5.71 4.65
N MET A 7 27.55 -6.59 5.51
CA MET A 7 27.08 -6.14 6.84
C MET A 7 28.24 -6.03 7.85
N ALA A 8 29.43 -6.55 7.53
CA ALA A 8 30.64 -6.32 8.34
C ALA A 8 31.47 -5.12 7.84
N ASP A 9 31.37 -4.77 6.55
CA ASP A 9 32.17 -3.72 5.91
C ASP A 9 31.52 -2.32 5.87
N THR A 10 30.40 -2.08 6.56
CA THR A 10 30.02 -0.73 6.99
C THR A 10 30.91 -0.26 8.16
N GLY A 11 32.23 -0.38 8.04
CA GLY A 11 33.15 -0.04 9.13
C GLY A 11 32.86 -0.76 10.45
N ILE A 12 32.24 -1.95 10.43
CA ILE A 12 31.88 -2.75 11.62
C ILE A 12 33.06 -3.67 12.03
N GLY A 13 34.23 -3.52 11.40
CA GLY A 13 35.47 -4.25 11.71
C GLY A 13 36.40 -3.59 12.74
N LYS A 14 36.11 -2.37 13.22
CA LYS A 14 36.87 -1.74 14.31
C LYS A 14 35.92 -1.28 15.41
N SER A 15 36.05 -1.93 16.57
CA SER A 15 35.36 -1.64 17.84
C SER A 15 33.91 -2.13 17.94
N PHE A 16 33.75 -3.39 18.34
CA PHE A 16 32.54 -3.92 19.01
C PHE A 16 32.37 -3.33 20.43
N ARG A 17 32.74 -2.07 20.65
CA ARG A 17 32.58 -1.36 21.93
C ARG A 17 31.54 -0.26 21.75
N GLY A 18 30.27 -0.62 21.98
CA GLY A 18 29.23 0.32 22.41
C GLY A 18 28.68 1.30 21.38
N ARG A 19 28.23 0.84 20.20
CA ARG A 19 27.35 1.68 19.36
C ARG A 19 25.95 1.68 19.99
N ARG A 20 25.71 2.62 20.90
CA ARG A 20 24.39 2.88 21.49
C ARG A 20 23.42 3.19 20.34
N LEU A 21 22.22 2.60 20.36
CA LEU A 21 21.13 3.05 19.48
C LEU A 21 21.01 4.57 19.65
N PRO A 22 21.08 5.35 18.55
CA PRO A 22 21.16 6.79 18.70
C PRO A 22 19.84 7.27 19.32
N LEU A 23 19.95 8.03 20.41
CA LEU A 23 18.80 8.43 21.23
C LEU A 23 17.73 9.15 20.40
N ARG A 24 18.15 9.93 19.39
CA ARG A 24 17.25 10.66 18.49
C ARG A 24 16.31 9.72 17.73
N LEU A 25 16.81 8.57 17.28
CA LEU A 25 15.99 7.55 16.61
C LEU A 25 14.96 6.94 17.57
N ILE A 26 15.34 6.65 18.82
CA ILE A 26 14.40 6.14 19.82
C ILE A 26 13.31 7.18 20.11
N PHE A 27 13.69 8.44 20.28
CA PHE A 27 12.75 9.52 20.53
C PHE A 27 11.80 9.75 19.35
N SER A 28 12.22 9.54 18.10
CA SER A 28 11.31 9.69 16.96
C SER A 28 10.22 8.62 16.92
N TYR A 29 10.54 7.36 17.23
CA TYR A 29 9.51 6.32 17.35
C TYR A 29 8.64 6.49 18.60
N LEU A 30 9.20 6.95 19.72
CA LEU A 30 8.41 7.31 20.89
C LEU A 30 7.41 8.43 20.56
N PHE A 31 7.83 9.40 19.76
CA PHE A 31 6.97 10.47 19.27
C PHE A 31 5.81 9.92 18.41
N ASP A 32 6.07 8.94 17.52
CA ASP A 32 4.99 8.29 16.76
C ASP A 32 3.93 7.64 17.66
N TRP A 33 4.35 6.98 18.73
CA TRP A 33 3.44 6.41 19.73
C TRP A 33 2.64 7.49 20.46
N ILE A 34 3.28 8.58 20.86
CA ILE A 34 2.62 9.72 21.51
C ILE A 34 1.58 10.31 20.56
N VAL A 35 1.92 10.53 19.29
CA VAL A 35 0.96 11.02 18.28
C VAL A 35 -0.24 10.08 18.18
N CYS A 36 -0.02 8.76 18.08
CA CYS A 36 -1.11 7.79 18.06
C CYS A 36 -2.00 7.86 19.31
N LEU A 37 -1.41 8.00 20.50
CA LEU A 37 -2.13 8.13 21.77
C LEU A 37 -2.92 9.45 21.85
N VAL A 38 -2.38 10.55 21.32
CA VAL A 38 -3.09 11.83 21.23
C VAL A 38 -4.31 11.69 20.32
N PHE A 39 -4.16 11.10 19.13
CA PHE A 39 -5.30 10.84 18.23
C PHE A 39 -6.37 9.94 18.88
N ALA A 40 -5.95 8.90 19.61
CA ALA A 40 -6.86 8.05 20.37
C ALA A 40 -7.59 8.83 21.48
N GLY A 41 -6.86 9.64 22.24
CA GLY A 41 -7.42 10.48 23.31
C GLY A 41 -8.43 11.49 22.77
N VAL A 42 -8.11 12.17 21.66
CA VAL A 42 -9.01 13.11 20.99
C VAL A 42 -10.28 12.39 20.51
N GLY A 43 -10.15 11.20 19.91
CA GLY A 43 -11.30 10.37 19.53
C GLY A 43 -12.20 10.03 20.72
N GLY A 44 -11.61 9.64 21.86
CA GLY A 44 -12.35 9.36 23.09
C GLY A 44 -12.99 10.60 23.73
N VAL A 45 -12.42 11.79 23.57
CA VAL A 45 -13.04 13.06 23.98
C VAL A 45 -14.27 13.33 23.12
N PHE A 46 -14.17 13.19 21.79
CA PHE A 46 -15.31 13.33 20.91
C PHE A 46 -16.44 12.38 21.31
N ASP A 47 -16.18 11.11 21.63
CA ASP A 47 -17.25 10.18 22.03
C ASP A 47 -18.04 10.61 23.29
N ARG A 48 -17.51 11.51 24.11
CA ARG A 48 -18.21 12.08 25.27
C ARG A 48 -18.96 13.38 24.99
N LEU A 49 -18.64 14.08 23.90
CA LEU A 49 -19.33 15.31 23.53
C LEU A 49 -20.70 15.01 22.95
N SER A 50 -21.71 15.79 23.33
CA SER A 50 -23.06 15.67 22.77
C SER A 50 -23.01 15.83 21.25
N PRO A 51 -23.58 14.88 20.48
CA PRO A 51 -23.61 15.00 19.02
C PRO A 51 -24.55 16.15 18.61
N ALA A 52 -24.38 16.64 17.38
CA ALA A 52 -25.44 17.39 16.73
C ALA A 52 -26.73 16.56 16.73
N LYS A 53 -27.89 17.20 16.91
CA LYS A 53 -29.19 16.52 16.88
C LYS A 53 -29.96 17.05 15.69
N ARG A 54 -30.00 16.28 14.60
CA ARG A 54 -30.73 16.69 13.41
C ARG A 54 -32.24 16.57 13.66
N PRO A 55 -33.04 17.54 13.20
CA PRO A 55 -34.48 17.38 13.17
C PRO A 55 -34.91 16.12 12.43
N PHE A 56 -35.93 15.44 12.93
CA PHE A 56 -36.44 14.19 12.37
C PHE A 56 -37.96 14.19 12.36
N SER A 57 -38.58 13.24 11.65
CA SER A 57 -40.03 13.13 11.60
C SER A 57 -40.49 11.94 12.44
N LEU A 58 -41.53 12.11 13.26
CA LEU A 58 -42.08 11.03 14.10
C LEU A 58 -42.77 9.92 13.31
N VAL A 59 -43.12 10.17 12.05
CA VAL A 59 -43.80 9.21 11.18
C VAL A 59 -42.85 8.52 10.18
N ASP A 60 -41.54 8.74 10.30
CA ASP A 60 -40.54 8.13 9.42
C ASP A 60 -40.35 6.64 9.76
N PRO A 61 -40.71 5.71 8.85
CA PRO A 61 -40.56 4.27 9.09
C PRO A 61 -39.11 3.80 9.19
N SER A 62 -38.15 4.61 8.70
CA SER A 62 -36.74 4.23 8.70
C SER A 62 -36.10 4.32 10.09
N ILE A 63 -36.72 5.05 11.03
CA ILE A 63 -36.25 5.30 12.40
C ILE A 63 -37.19 4.75 13.49
N SER A 64 -38.19 3.97 13.10
CA SER A 64 -39.24 3.43 13.97
C SER A 64 -39.02 1.98 14.41
N TYR A 65 -37.84 1.42 14.18
CA TYR A 65 -37.55 0.05 14.62
C TYR A 65 -37.46 -0.05 16.16
N PRO A 66 -37.79 -1.22 16.73
CA PRO A 66 -37.65 -1.43 18.16
C PRO A 66 -36.17 -1.39 18.58
N PHE A 67 -35.93 -0.87 19.78
CA PHE A 67 -34.61 -0.86 20.40
C PHE A 67 -34.18 -2.28 20.78
N GLU A 68 -33.04 -2.71 20.24
CA GLU A 68 -32.45 -4.02 20.55
C GLU A 68 -31.52 -3.90 21.76
N GLU A 69 -31.90 -4.52 22.87
CA GLU A 69 -31.11 -4.53 24.11
C GLU A 69 -29.86 -5.43 24.00
N HIS A 70 -29.99 -6.56 23.29
CA HIS A 70 -28.94 -7.56 23.16
C HIS A 70 -28.32 -7.50 21.77
N GLU A 71 -27.16 -6.86 21.68
CA GLU A 71 -26.40 -6.79 20.44
C GLU A 71 -25.73 -8.14 20.13
N LEU A 72 -25.77 -8.59 18.88
CA LEU A 72 -25.08 -9.80 18.42
C LEU A 72 -23.56 -9.69 18.62
N VAL A 73 -23.01 -8.49 18.38
CA VAL A 73 -21.61 -8.16 18.62
C VAL A 73 -21.54 -6.92 19.51
N PRO A 74 -21.49 -7.09 20.84
CA PRO A 74 -21.37 -5.97 21.77
C PRO A 74 -19.96 -5.37 21.72
N ALA A 75 -19.82 -4.13 22.22
CA ALA A 75 -18.57 -3.36 22.13
C ALA A 75 -17.33 -4.09 22.71
N TYR A 76 -17.48 -4.83 23.82
CA TYR A 76 -16.35 -5.58 24.40
C TYR A 76 -15.86 -6.68 23.45
N LEU A 77 -16.78 -7.35 22.75
CA LEU A 77 -16.46 -8.41 21.80
C LEU A 77 -15.79 -7.81 20.56
N LEU A 78 -16.27 -6.66 20.08
CA LEU A 78 -15.61 -5.88 19.04
C LEU A 78 -14.16 -5.58 19.41
N PHE A 79 -13.90 -4.98 20.58
CA PHE A 79 -12.53 -4.63 20.98
C PHE A 79 -11.64 -5.87 21.13
N THR A 80 -12.18 -6.97 21.64
CA THR A 80 -11.44 -8.23 21.76
C THR A 80 -11.06 -8.78 20.37
N LEU A 81 -12.02 -8.84 19.44
CA LEU A 81 -11.80 -9.41 18.11
C LEU A 81 -11.02 -8.48 17.17
N ALA A 82 -11.28 -7.18 17.21
CA ALA A 82 -10.69 -6.21 16.27
C ALA A 82 -9.39 -5.56 16.78
N ILE A 83 -9.10 -5.63 18.07
CA ILE A 83 -7.86 -5.07 18.65
C ILE A 83 -7.04 -6.20 19.28
N GLY A 84 -7.61 -6.92 20.24
CA GLY A 84 -6.90 -7.97 20.98
C GLY A 84 -6.36 -9.07 20.09
N VAL A 85 -7.21 -9.68 19.26
CA VAL A 85 -6.82 -10.77 18.35
C VAL A 85 -5.75 -10.31 17.35
N PRO A 86 -5.86 -9.17 16.63
CA PRO A 86 -4.79 -8.65 15.78
C PRO A 86 -3.46 -8.40 16.50
N ILE A 87 -3.47 -7.87 17.73
CA ILE A 87 -2.25 -7.69 18.53
C ILE A 87 -1.55 -9.03 18.74
N VAL A 88 -2.32 -10.06 19.13
CA VAL A 88 -1.81 -11.42 19.36
C VAL A 88 -1.31 -12.03 18.05
N ILE A 89 -2.04 -11.88 16.95
CA ILE A 89 -1.63 -12.38 15.63
C ILE A 89 -0.28 -11.77 15.22
N VAL A 90 -0.13 -10.45 15.31
CA VAL A 90 1.13 -9.77 14.98
C VAL A 90 2.27 -10.25 15.87
N ALA A 91 2.02 -10.43 17.17
CA ALA A 91 3.00 -10.95 18.13
C ALA A 91 3.44 -12.37 17.79
N VAL A 92 2.50 -13.30 17.67
CA VAL A 92 2.78 -14.71 17.39
C VAL A 92 3.52 -14.85 16.06
N VAL A 93 3.07 -14.16 15.01
CA VAL A 93 3.67 -14.30 13.69
C VAL A 93 5.08 -13.69 13.65
N SER A 94 5.29 -12.52 14.24
CA SER A 94 6.61 -11.88 14.31
C SER A 94 7.59 -12.62 15.22
N LEU A 95 7.13 -13.27 16.29
CA LEU A 95 8.01 -13.99 17.21
C LEU A 95 8.33 -15.41 16.74
N ILE A 96 7.43 -16.08 16.03
CA ILE A 96 7.60 -17.49 15.60
C ILE A 96 8.13 -17.59 14.17
N PHE A 97 7.47 -16.95 13.20
CA PHE A 97 7.75 -17.16 11.76
C PHE A 97 8.79 -16.21 11.16
N VAL A 98 9.18 -15.18 11.91
CA VAL A 98 10.26 -14.26 11.53
C VAL A 98 11.50 -14.55 12.37
N PRO A 99 12.71 -14.61 11.83
CA PRO A 99 13.04 -14.52 10.42
C PRO A 99 12.78 -15.86 9.72
N GLY A 100 12.40 -15.79 8.45
CA GLY A 100 12.17 -16.97 7.63
C GLY A 100 13.47 -17.74 7.32
N PRO A 101 13.40 -18.78 6.46
CA PRO A 101 14.54 -19.64 6.09
C PRO A 101 15.65 -18.91 5.29
N THR A 102 15.54 -17.61 5.08
CA THR A 102 16.47 -16.77 4.33
C THR A 102 17.72 -16.37 5.13
N VAL A 103 17.75 -16.64 6.44
CA VAL A 103 18.89 -16.31 7.31
C VAL A 103 19.99 -17.36 7.20
N PRO A 104 21.27 -16.99 7.02
CA PRO A 104 22.38 -17.94 6.99
C PRO A 104 22.52 -18.72 8.27
N LYS A 105 22.90 -19.99 8.10
CA LYS A 105 23.39 -20.83 9.20
C LYS A 105 24.60 -20.14 9.84
N GLY A 106 24.54 -19.90 11.15
CA GLY A 106 25.60 -19.23 11.92
C GLY A 106 25.35 -17.77 12.29
N THR A 107 24.19 -17.20 11.95
CA THR A 107 23.83 -15.83 12.38
C THR A 107 23.64 -15.77 13.91
N PRO A 108 24.24 -14.79 14.62
CA PRO A 108 24.11 -14.69 16.07
C PRO A 108 22.66 -14.43 16.50
N ALA A 109 22.23 -15.07 17.59
CA ALA A 109 20.86 -15.00 18.11
C ALA A 109 20.41 -13.55 18.42
N ALA A 110 21.34 -12.68 18.80
CA ALA A 110 21.05 -11.26 19.07
C ALA A 110 20.49 -10.53 17.83
N LEU A 111 21.05 -10.76 16.64
CA LEU A 111 20.57 -10.13 15.40
C LEU A 111 19.20 -10.68 14.98
N VAL A 112 18.97 -11.97 15.21
CA VAL A 112 17.69 -12.63 14.98
C VAL A 112 16.61 -12.01 15.87
N TRP A 113 16.89 -11.82 17.15
CA TRP A 113 15.97 -11.19 18.11
C TRP A 113 15.72 -9.72 17.80
N GLN A 114 16.75 -8.96 17.43
CA GLN A 114 16.59 -7.58 16.98
C GLN A 114 15.63 -7.49 15.79
N ARG A 115 15.73 -8.41 14.82
CA ARG A 115 14.80 -8.45 13.68
C ARG A 115 13.38 -8.81 14.10
N LYS A 116 13.20 -9.82 14.96
CA LYS A 116 11.88 -10.21 15.49
C LYS A 116 11.19 -9.04 16.19
N LEU A 117 11.91 -8.35 17.06
CA LEU A 117 11.40 -7.21 17.82
C LEU A 117 11.11 -6.01 16.92
N TRP A 118 11.93 -5.79 15.88
CA TRP A 118 11.67 -4.76 14.88
C TRP A 118 10.35 -5.00 14.13
N GLU A 119 10.15 -6.20 13.61
CA GLU A 119 8.93 -6.58 12.91
C GLU A 119 7.69 -6.52 13.82
N LEU A 120 7.84 -6.89 15.08
CA LEU A 120 6.79 -6.76 16.09
C LEU A 120 6.44 -5.29 16.34
N HIS A 121 7.43 -4.45 16.61
CA HIS A 121 7.25 -3.02 16.87
C HIS A 121 6.53 -2.32 15.71
N VAL A 122 7.03 -2.51 14.48
CA VAL A 122 6.46 -1.88 13.29
C VAL A 122 5.07 -2.45 12.97
N GLY A 123 4.85 -3.74 13.21
CA GLY A 123 3.54 -4.37 13.09
C GLY A 123 2.51 -3.79 14.06
N TRP A 124 2.87 -3.59 15.32
CA TRP A 124 1.96 -2.97 16.29
C TRP A 124 1.75 -1.48 16.03
N LEU A 125 2.80 -0.75 15.64
CA LEU A 125 2.69 0.67 15.31
C LEU A 125 1.74 0.89 14.13
N GLY A 126 1.80 0.04 13.10
CA GLY A 126 0.86 0.08 11.98
C GLY A 126 -0.57 -0.32 12.36
N LEU A 127 -0.74 -1.35 13.21
CA LEU A 127 -2.07 -1.73 13.69
C LEU A 127 -2.73 -0.60 14.49
N VAL A 128 -1.97 0.01 15.41
CA VAL A 128 -2.44 1.12 16.23
C VAL A 128 -2.77 2.32 15.36
N LEU A 129 -1.90 2.68 14.40
CA LEU A 129 -2.17 3.77 13.46
C LEU A 129 -3.48 3.54 12.68
N SER A 130 -3.72 2.32 12.20
CA SER A 130 -4.96 1.97 11.50
C SER A 130 -6.21 2.20 12.38
N LEU A 131 -6.16 1.68 13.62
CA LEU A 131 -7.26 1.77 14.58
C LEU A 131 -7.52 3.22 15.02
N THR A 132 -6.47 3.98 15.32
CA THR A 132 -6.60 5.37 15.81
C THR A 132 -7.09 6.31 14.73
N LEU A 133 -6.61 6.17 13.48
CA LEU A 133 -7.15 6.91 12.35
C LEU A 133 -8.64 6.59 12.14
N SER A 134 -8.98 5.30 12.10
CA SER A 134 -10.37 4.87 11.91
C SER A 134 -11.30 5.39 13.01
N TRP A 135 -10.89 5.29 14.29
CA TRP A 135 -11.64 5.81 15.43
C TRP A 135 -11.80 7.32 15.33
N PHE A 136 -10.70 8.05 15.17
CA PHE A 136 -10.70 9.52 15.13
C PHE A 136 -11.68 10.07 14.10
N PHE A 137 -11.62 9.59 12.85
CA PHE A 137 -12.53 10.05 11.80
C PHE A 137 -13.97 9.64 12.07
N THR A 138 -14.21 8.42 12.55
CA THR A 138 -15.56 7.95 12.85
C THR A 138 -16.22 8.76 13.97
N SER A 139 -15.54 8.97 15.10
CA SER A 139 -16.07 9.73 16.23
C SER A 139 -16.32 11.19 15.88
N THR A 140 -15.40 11.82 15.14
CA THR A 140 -15.57 13.20 14.65
C THR A 140 -16.81 13.32 13.78
N MET A 141 -16.98 12.42 12.80
CA MET A 141 -18.11 12.46 11.88
C MET A 141 -19.45 12.14 12.56
N LYS A 142 -19.47 11.20 13.51
CA LYS A 142 -20.67 10.87 14.29
C LYS A 142 -21.25 12.10 14.99
N ASN A 143 -20.40 12.88 15.64
CA ASN A 143 -20.83 14.07 16.36
C ASN A 143 -21.15 15.25 15.43
N LEU A 144 -20.41 15.39 14.34
CA LEU A 144 -20.66 16.45 13.36
C LEU A 144 -22.00 16.24 12.64
N PHE A 145 -22.31 15.00 12.25
CA PHE A 145 -23.51 14.75 11.46
C PHE A 145 -24.74 14.54 12.31
N GLY A 146 -24.69 13.82 13.44
CA GLY A 146 -25.88 13.74 14.29
C GLY A 146 -27.06 13.00 13.66
N LYS A 147 -26.79 11.98 12.83
CA LYS A 147 -27.84 11.25 12.10
C LYS A 147 -28.58 10.29 13.04
N PRO A 148 -29.94 10.35 13.09
CA PRO A 148 -30.75 9.37 13.80
C PRO A 148 -30.47 7.93 13.37
N ARG A 149 -30.50 7.00 14.33
CA ARG A 149 -30.44 5.55 14.09
C ARG A 149 -31.80 4.98 13.69
N PRO A 150 -31.84 3.76 13.12
CA PRO A 150 -33.09 3.11 12.80
C PRO A 150 -33.99 2.82 14.02
N ASP A 151 -33.41 2.76 15.22
CA ASP A 151 -34.10 2.56 16.51
C ASP A 151 -34.29 3.87 17.30
N MET A 152 -34.20 5.03 16.65
CA MET A 152 -34.22 6.34 17.32
C MET A 152 -35.53 6.61 18.06
N LEU A 153 -36.69 6.33 17.47
CA LEU A 153 -37.98 6.65 18.09
C LEU A 153 -38.21 5.82 19.37
N ALA A 154 -37.78 4.57 19.37
CA ALA A 154 -37.81 3.70 20.54
C ALA A 154 -36.86 4.17 21.67
N ARG A 155 -35.78 4.91 21.34
CA ARG A 155 -34.89 5.53 22.33
C ARG A 155 -35.42 6.86 22.84
N CYS A 156 -36.04 7.64 21.95
CA CYS A 156 -36.52 9.00 22.19
C CYS A 156 -37.70 9.02 23.17
N GLU A 157 -38.65 8.10 23.01
CA GLU A 157 -39.94 8.11 23.74
C GLU A 157 -40.61 9.49 23.57
N PRO A 158 -41.15 9.80 22.37
CA PRO A 158 -41.61 11.14 22.03
C PRO A 158 -42.83 11.56 22.86
N ASP A 159 -42.83 12.82 23.31
CA ASP A 159 -43.97 13.46 23.95
C ASP A 159 -45.04 13.84 22.92
N TRP A 160 -46.14 13.11 22.91
CA TRP A 160 -47.27 13.37 22.01
C TRP A 160 -48.13 14.56 22.45
N ASP A 161 -48.08 14.94 23.74
CA ASP A 161 -48.91 16.01 24.30
C ASP A 161 -48.34 17.39 23.93
N ASN A 162 -47.00 17.50 23.87
CA ASN A 162 -46.28 18.75 23.59
C ASN A 162 -45.77 18.88 22.14
N LEU A 163 -46.34 18.13 21.20
CA LEU A 163 -45.85 18.07 19.81
C LEU A 163 -45.70 19.46 19.15
N LYS A 164 -46.67 20.36 19.36
CA LYS A 164 -46.73 21.67 18.68
C LYS A 164 -45.55 22.58 18.99
N ASP A 165 -45.00 22.48 20.19
CA ASP A 165 -43.90 23.34 20.66
C ASP A 165 -42.54 22.92 20.09
N HIS A 166 -42.45 21.69 19.60
CA HIS A 166 -41.22 21.11 19.06
C HIS A 166 -41.19 21.03 17.53
N ILE A 167 -42.24 21.48 16.83
CA ILE A 167 -42.27 21.50 15.35
C ILE A 167 -41.26 22.52 14.83
N VAL A 168 -40.39 22.06 13.92
CA VAL A 168 -39.39 22.88 13.24
C VAL A 168 -39.56 22.82 11.73
N GLY A 169 -38.91 23.74 11.01
CA GLY A 169 -38.95 23.79 9.54
C GLY A 169 -40.06 24.65 8.95
N GLY A 170 -40.87 25.33 9.76
CA GLY A 170 -41.80 26.38 9.30
C GLY A 170 -43.04 25.91 8.55
N PHE A 171 -43.27 24.60 8.45
CA PHE A 171 -44.45 24.01 7.81
C PHE A 171 -45.24 23.17 8.82
N SER A 172 -46.49 23.57 9.10
CA SER A 172 -47.42 22.83 9.95
C SER A 172 -48.63 22.40 9.11
N TRP A 173 -48.65 21.13 8.72
CA TRP A 173 -49.79 20.50 8.05
C TRP A 173 -50.81 19.99 9.08
N GLY A 174 -52.07 19.84 8.69
CA GLY A 174 -53.10 19.20 9.54
C GLY A 174 -52.85 17.70 9.80
N SER A 175 -51.92 17.08 9.05
CA SER A 175 -51.42 15.72 9.26
C SER A 175 -49.96 15.76 9.71
N MET A 176 -49.53 14.78 10.51
CA MET A 176 -48.14 14.63 10.96
C MET A 176 -47.16 14.29 9.83
N THR A 177 -47.67 13.93 8.65
CA THR A 177 -46.88 13.57 7.47
C THR A 177 -46.03 14.76 7.00
N GLY A 178 -44.71 14.61 7.09
CA GLY A 178 -43.75 15.62 6.61
C GLY A 178 -43.40 16.73 7.60
N GLN A 179 -43.93 16.69 8.83
CA GLN A 179 -43.48 17.59 9.90
C GLN A 179 -42.16 17.09 10.51
N LEU A 180 -41.25 18.03 10.78
CA LEU A 180 -39.99 17.79 11.48
C LEU A 180 -40.12 18.29 12.92
N VAL A 181 -39.52 17.56 13.85
CA VAL A 181 -39.44 17.92 15.26
C VAL A 181 -37.98 18.01 15.71
N ASP A 182 -37.72 18.89 16.67
CA ASP A 182 -36.45 18.94 17.36
C ASP A 182 -36.31 17.80 18.38
N ALA A 183 -35.07 17.47 18.76
CA ALA A 183 -34.78 16.44 19.75
C ALA A 183 -35.29 16.75 21.17
N GLY A 184 -35.69 17.99 21.46
CA GLY A 184 -36.33 18.36 22.72
C GLY A 184 -37.65 17.64 23.03
N ILE A 185 -38.29 17.00 22.04
CA ILE A 185 -39.52 16.22 22.22
C ILE A 185 -39.32 14.88 22.95
N CYS A 186 -38.08 14.42 23.09
CA CYS A 186 -37.77 13.12 23.67
C CYS A 186 -37.89 13.15 25.20
N GLN A 187 -38.70 12.26 25.78
CA GLN A 187 -38.88 12.14 27.24
C GLN A 187 -37.80 11.30 27.94
N GLN A 188 -36.88 10.70 27.17
CA GLN A 188 -35.82 9.83 27.68
C GLN A 188 -34.93 10.53 28.72
N LYS A 189 -34.84 9.95 29.93
CA LYS A 189 -34.03 10.48 31.03
C LYS A 189 -32.54 10.17 30.90
N ASP A 190 -32.20 9.09 30.19
CA ASP A 190 -30.81 8.71 29.94
C ASP A 190 -30.24 9.46 28.73
N GLU A 191 -29.44 10.49 29.00
CA GLU A 191 -28.78 11.29 27.97
C GLU A 191 -27.82 10.46 27.11
N TYR A 192 -27.19 9.42 27.66
CA TYR A 192 -26.30 8.55 26.89
C TYR A 192 -27.08 7.75 25.85
N LYS A 193 -28.22 7.17 26.24
CA LYS A 193 -29.10 6.42 25.34
C LYS A 193 -29.64 7.30 24.21
N LEU A 194 -30.02 8.53 24.54
CA LEU A 194 -30.50 9.51 23.57
C LEU A 194 -29.39 9.99 22.62
N ASN A 195 -28.22 10.36 23.16
CA ASN A 195 -27.08 10.81 22.37
C ASN A 195 -26.55 9.69 21.46
N ASP A 196 -26.53 8.43 21.91
CA ASP A 196 -26.18 7.31 21.04
C ASP A 196 -27.19 7.12 19.89
N GLY A 197 -28.47 7.45 20.11
CA GLY A 197 -29.51 7.45 19.07
C GLY A 197 -29.22 8.39 17.90
N PHE A 198 -28.50 9.50 18.12
CA PHE A 198 -28.09 10.45 17.08
C PHE A 198 -26.70 10.16 16.48
N ARG A 199 -26.07 9.04 16.83
CA ARG A 199 -24.73 8.67 16.35
C ARG A 199 -24.77 7.53 15.34
N SER A 200 -25.72 7.54 14.40
CA SER A 200 -25.81 6.49 13.38
C SER A 200 -24.68 6.55 12.36
N TYR A 201 -24.43 7.72 11.75
CA TYR A 201 -23.50 7.83 10.64
C TYR A 201 -22.15 8.44 11.07
N PRO A 202 -21.01 7.82 10.74
CA PRO A 202 -20.81 6.46 10.21
C PRO A 202 -20.78 5.39 11.32
N SER A 203 -20.81 4.09 10.95
CA SER A 203 -20.77 3.00 11.93
C SER A 203 -19.37 2.78 12.51
N GLY A 204 -19.23 2.93 13.83
CA GLY A 204 -17.98 2.69 14.56
C GLY A 204 -17.59 1.22 14.66
N HIS A 205 -18.56 0.31 14.80
CA HIS A 205 -18.27 -1.13 14.81
C HIS A 205 -17.71 -1.59 13.46
N ALA A 206 -18.30 -1.13 12.37
CA ALA A 206 -17.83 -1.46 11.03
C ALA A 206 -16.44 -0.88 10.75
N SER A 207 -16.18 0.38 11.15
CA SER A 207 -14.89 1.03 10.92
C SER A 207 -13.77 0.42 11.76
N THR A 208 -13.98 0.18 13.07
CA THR A 208 -13.00 -0.48 13.94
C THR A 208 -12.74 -1.92 13.52
N ALA A 209 -13.79 -2.69 13.16
CA ALA A 209 -13.62 -4.06 12.68
C ALA A 209 -12.78 -4.09 11.39
N ALA A 210 -13.09 -3.22 10.43
CA ALA A 210 -12.30 -3.10 9.21
C ALA A 210 -10.86 -2.65 9.51
N GLY A 211 -10.67 -1.61 10.34
CA GLY A 211 -9.35 -1.07 10.67
C GLY A 211 -8.40 -2.11 11.29
N GLY A 212 -8.89 -2.92 12.22
CA GLY A 212 -8.08 -3.91 12.93
C GLY A 212 -7.90 -5.23 12.17
N LEU A 213 -8.99 -5.83 11.71
CA LEU A 213 -8.97 -7.17 11.10
C LEU A 213 -8.50 -7.15 9.65
N ILE A 214 -8.78 -6.08 8.88
CA ILE A 214 -8.23 -5.98 7.51
C ILE A 214 -6.73 -5.71 7.59
N TYR A 215 -6.27 -4.91 8.56
CA TYR A 215 -4.83 -4.77 8.81
C TYR A 215 -4.20 -6.14 9.15
N ALA A 216 -4.82 -6.92 10.03
CA ALA A 216 -4.36 -8.27 10.35
C ALA A 216 -4.35 -9.19 9.11
N SER A 217 -5.38 -9.12 8.26
CA SER A 217 -5.46 -9.85 6.99
C SER A 217 -4.30 -9.48 6.05
N LEU A 218 -4.03 -8.19 5.86
CA LEU A 218 -2.92 -7.69 5.05
C LEU A 218 -1.56 -8.11 5.64
N PHE A 219 -1.42 -8.05 6.95
CA PHE A 219 -0.22 -8.48 7.67
C PHE A 219 0.05 -9.97 7.47
N LEU A 220 -0.95 -10.83 7.65
CA LEU A 220 -0.86 -12.27 7.41
C LEU A 220 -0.54 -12.57 5.94
N ALA A 221 -1.21 -11.88 5.01
CA ALA A 221 -0.95 -12.04 3.59
C ALA A 221 0.49 -11.66 3.22
N SER A 222 1.04 -10.62 3.85
CA SER A 222 2.45 -10.24 3.72
C SER A 222 3.40 -11.32 4.24
N LYS A 223 3.20 -11.77 5.48
CA LYS A 223 4.12 -12.72 6.14
C LYS A 223 4.11 -14.11 5.51
N PHE A 224 2.96 -14.55 4.99
CA PHE A 224 2.81 -15.84 4.34
C PHE A 224 2.85 -15.79 2.81
N SER A 225 3.21 -14.63 2.23
CA SER A 225 3.30 -14.44 0.77
C SER A 225 2.01 -14.82 0.03
N VAL A 226 0.86 -14.56 0.65
CA VAL A 226 -0.46 -14.76 0.03
C VAL A 226 -0.71 -13.60 -0.93
N THR A 227 -0.34 -13.81 -2.18
CA THR A 227 -0.55 -12.84 -3.27
C THR A 227 -1.19 -13.52 -4.46
N VAL A 228 -1.92 -12.73 -5.26
CA VAL A 228 -2.27 -13.15 -6.61
C VAL A 228 -0.97 -13.35 -7.38
N PRO A 229 -0.72 -14.53 -7.98
CA PRO A 229 0.51 -14.81 -8.72
C PRO A 229 0.77 -13.74 -9.76
N PHE A 230 1.97 -13.16 -9.74
CA PHE A 230 2.37 -12.13 -10.68
C PHE A 230 3.80 -12.39 -11.15
N VAL A 231 4.11 -11.92 -12.36
CA VAL A 231 5.45 -12.00 -12.93
C VAL A 231 6.24 -10.76 -12.49
N MET A 232 7.39 -10.97 -11.83
CA MET A 232 8.31 -9.88 -11.49
C MET A 232 8.86 -9.25 -12.79
N PRO A 233 8.65 -7.94 -13.05
CA PRO A 233 9.09 -7.30 -14.29
C PRO A 233 10.61 -7.42 -14.56
N SER A 234 11.43 -7.41 -13.50
CA SER A 234 12.88 -7.60 -13.58
C SER A 234 13.30 -9.05 -13.88
N ALA A 235 12.49 -10.03 -13.49
CA ALA A 235 12.71 -11.44 -13.84
C ALA A 235 12.27 -11.73 -15.28
N ALA A 236 11.22 -11.06 -15.76
CA ALA A 236 10.79 -11.13 -17.16
C ALA A 236 11.83 -10.54 -18.14
N SER A 237 12.53 -9.46 -17.74
CA SER A 237 13.64 -8.91 -18.51
C SER A 237 14.92 -9.77 -18.43
N ALA A 238 15.23 -10.36 -17.27
CA ALA A 238 16.34 -11.30 -17.12
C ALA A 238 16.13 -12.65 -17.85
N ALA A 239 14.89 -13.12 -17.93
CA ALA A 239 14.52 -14.31 -18.70
C ALA A 239 14.60 -14.08 -20.22
N GLY A 240 14.61 -12.84 -20.69
CA GLY A 240 14.93 -12.48 -22.07
C GLY A 240 16.43 -12.53 -22.39
N ALA A 241 17.29 -12.47 -21.37
CA ALA A 241 18.76 -12.42 -21.52
C ALA A 241 19.44 -13.78 -21.28
N SER A 242 18.78 -14.72 -20.58
CA SER A 242 19.32 -16.05 -20.29
C SER A 242 18.49 -17.12 -21.01
N GLY A 243 19.00 -17.62 -22.14
CA GLY A 243 18.39 -18.68 -22.93
C GLY A 243 18.44 -20.06 -22.27
N ALA A 244 17.84 -20.22 -21.08
CA ALA A 244 17.94 -21.44 -20.29
C ALA A 244 16.58 -22.12 -20.04
N ALA A 245 16.55 -23.40 -20.45
CA ALA A 245 15.69 -24.51 -20.04
C ALA A 245 14.28 -24.62 -20.65
N SER A 246 14.21 -25.28 -21.80
CA SER A 246 13.04 -25.95 -22.35
C SER A 246 12.68 -27.19 -21.54
N HIS A 247 11.47 -27.25 -20.99
CA HIS A 247 10.82 -28.52 -20.66
C HIS A 247 9.33 -28.40 -20.99
N ALA A 248 8.88 -29.24 -21.93
CA ALA A 248 7.48 -29.31 -22.32
C ALA A 248 6.59 -29.83 -21.18
N ALA A 249 5.32 -29.42 -21.17
CA ALA A 249 4.31 -29.89 -20.21
C ALA A 249 3.97 -31.40 -20.34
N PHE A 250 4.43 -32.06 -21.41
CA PHE A 250 4.34 -33.50 -21.61
C PHE A 250 5.68 -34.00 -22.18
N PRO A 251 6.57 -34.58 -21.35
CA PRO A 251 7.90 -35.05 -21.79
C PRO A 251 7.86 -36.19 -22.82
N SER A 252 6.74 -36.89 -22.98
CA SER A 252 6.63 -38.11 -23.78
C SER A 252 6.34 -37.91 -25.27
N ARG A 253 6.13 -36.67 -25.76
CA ARG A 253 5.80 -36.40 -27.17
C ARG A 253 6.91 -35.73 -27.98
N LEU A 254 8.07 -35.48 -27.39
CA LEU A 254 9.25 -35.06 -28.15
C LEU A 254 10.00 -36.31 -28.59
N VAL A 255 9.60 -36.85 -29.75
CA VAL A 255 10.35 -37.89 -30.45
C VAL A 255 11.72 -37.31 -30.80
N ARG A 256 12.76 -37.83 -30.17
CA ARG A 256 14.15 -37.69 -30.62
C ARG A 256 14.39 -38.79 -31.67
N PRO A 257 14.89 -38.50 -32.88
CA PRO A 257 15.60 -39.51 -33.64
C PRO A 257 16.99 -39.64 -32.99
N GLU A 258 17.08 -40.52 -31.99
CA GLU A 258 18.35 -40.88 -31.37
C GLU A 258 18.92 -42.06 -32.15
N ILE A 259 20.08 -41.84 -32.78
CA ILE A 259 20.89 -42.86 -33.44
C ILE A 259 21.42 -43.79 -32.33
N ASP A 260 21.12 -45.09 -32.44
CA ASP A 260 21.54 -46.13 -31.50
C ASP A 260 23.08 -46.32 -31.50
N PRO A 261 23.78 -46.37 -30.36
CA PRO A 261 25.24 -46.58 -30.31
C PRO A 261 25.71 -48.03 -30.37
N PHE A 262 24.84 -49.02 -30.61
CA PHE A 262 25.21 -50.44 -30.63
C PHE A 262 24.66 -51.16 -31.86
N GLU A 263 25.29 -50.95 -33.02
CA GLU A 263 25.15 -51.88 -34.15
C GLU A 263 26.53 -52.17 -34.78
N PRO A 264 27.00 -53.44 -34.79
CA PRO A 264 28.31 -53.79 -35.31
C PRO A 264 28.30 -54.00 -36.83
N THR A 265 29.17 -53.24 -37.50
CA THR A 265 29.91 -53.56 -38.76
C THR A 265 29.29 -54.54 -39.76
N ARG A 266 28.93 -54.03 -40.96
CA ARG A 266 29.30 -54.68 -42.24
C ARG A 266 29.19 -53.76 -43.45
N GLY A 267 30.28 -53.68 -44.23
CA GLY A 267 30.19 -53.55 -45.69
C GLY A 267 30.74 -52.27 -46.34
N ARG A 268 32.05 -52.30 -46.63
CA ARG A 268 32.72 -51.81 -47.86
C ARG A 268 32.20 -50.53 -48.55
N GLY A 269 33.13 -49.57 -48.67
CA GLY A 269 33.65 -49.21 -49.99
C GLY A 269 33.57 -47.74 -50.39
N PHE A 270 34.77 -47.21 -50.68
CA PHE A 270 35.09 -46.17 -51.65
C PHE A 270 35.16 -44.70 -51.19
N ASP A 271 36.33 -44.13 -51.47
CA ASP A 271 36.74 -42.75 -51.31
C ASP A 271 35.88 -41.78 -52.15
N ASP A 272 35.66 -40.56 -51.67
CA ASP A 272 36.04 -39.36 -52.41
C ASP A 272 35.80 -38.08 -51.60
N GLY A 273 36.69 -37.11 -51.80
CA GLY A 273 36.72 -35.85 -51.09
C GLY A 273 35.70 -34.82 -51.55
N SER A 274 35.76 -33.70 -50.82
CA SER A 274 35.19 -32.38 -51.12
C SER A 274 33.77 -32.08 -50.64
N THR A 275 33.64 -30.82 -50.24
CA THR A 275 32.43 -29.97 -50.14
C THR A 275 31.58 -30.01 -48.88
N SER A 276 31.76 -28.93 -48.11
CA SER A 276 30.74 -28.15 -47.41
C SER A 276 29.28 -28.58 -47.58
N THR A 277 28.61 -28.88 -46.47
CA THR A 277 27.16 -28.75 -46.30
C THR A 277 26.91 -28.30 -44.85
N SER A 278 26.85 -26.98 -44.65
CA SER A 278 25.63 -26.23 -44.29
C SER A 278 25.00 -26.63 -42.95
N PRO A 279 24.92 -25.72 -41.95
CA PRO A 279 23.99 -25.92 -40.85
C PRO A 279 22.59 -25.89 -41.46
N THR A 280 21.84 -26.97 -41.33
CA THR A 280 20.43 -27.03 -41.71
C THR A 280 19.72 -25.84 -41.07
N LYS A 281 19.39 -24.83 -41.88
CA LYS A 281 18.51 -23.73 -41.49
C LYS A 281 17.17 -24.35 -41.13
N GLY A 282 16.91 -24.49 -39.84
CA GLY A 282 15.54 -24.61 -39.35
C GLY A 282 14.71 -23.49 -39.96
N SER A 283 13.45 -23.76 -40.30
CA SER A 283 12.58 -22.69 -40.77
C SER A 283 12.58 -21.58 -39.70
N PRO A 284 12.66 -20.29 -40.09
CA PRO A 284 12.63 -19.18 -39.10
C PRO A 284 11.41 -19.25 -38.17
N PHE A 285 10.35 -19.92 -38.63
CA PHE A 285 9.15 -20.19 -37.87
C PHE A 285 9.35 -21.20 -36.73
N ALA A 286 10.15 -22.26 -36.94
CA ALA A 286 10.44 -23.26 -35.90
C ALA A 286 11.34 -22.69 -34.79
N ASP A 287 12.33 -21.86 -35.14
CA ASP A 287 13.20 -21.19 -34.17
C ASP A 287 12.43 -20.14 -33.36
N ASN A 288 11.57 -19.35 -34.02
CA ASN A 288 10.70 -18.38 -33.35
C ASN A 288 9.67 -19.05 -32.43
N ALA A 289 9.09 -20.18 -32.84
CA ALA A 289 8.17 -20.95 -32.02
C ALA A 289 8.89 -21.57 -30.80
N GLY A 290 10.11 -22.06 -30.96
CA GLY A 290 10.96 -22.56 -29.87
C GLY A 290 11.29 -21.48 -28.84
N GLN A 291 11.69 -20.29 -29.29
CA GLN A 291 11.98 -19.14 -28.42
C GLN A 291 10.73 -18.62 -27.71
N HIS A 292 9.59 -18.53 -28.42
CA HIS A 292 8.32 -18.15 -27.83
C HIS A 292 7.88 -19.15 -26.75
N ASN A 293 8.00 -20.45 -27.01
CA ASN A 293 7.66 -21.49 -26.04
C ASN A 293 8.59 -21.48 -24.82
N ALA A 294 9.89 -21.24 -25.00
CA ALA A 294 10.84 -21.07 -23.91
C ALA A 294 10.49 -19.86 -23.02
N LYS A 295 10.09 -18.73 -23.64
CA LYS A 295 9.64 -17.53 -22.93
C LYS A 295 8.35 -17.78 -22.14
N VAL A 296 7.36 -18.45 -22.74
CA VAL A 296 6.11 -18.79 -22.05
C VAL A 296 6.36 -19.76 -20.88
N GLN A 297 7.29 -20.71 -21.03
CA GLN A 297 7.66 -21.65 -19.97
C GLN A 297 8.44 -20.98 -18.83
N SER A 298 9.38 -20.07 -19.14
CA SER A 298 10.11 -19.32 -18.12
C SER A 298 9.18 -18.43 -17.29
N LEU A 299 8.16 -17.82 -17.93
CA LEU A 299 7.11 -17.07 -17.23
C LEU A 299 6.26 -17.96 -16.30
N ARG A 300 5.91 -19.18 -16.72
CA ARG A 300 5.14 -20.13 -15.89
C ARG A 300 5.88 -20.59 -14.63
N ARG A 301 7.22 -20.56 -14.63
CA ARG A 301 8.05 -20.96 -13.48
C ARG A 301 8.30 -19.84 -12.48
N GLN A 302 7.93 -18.61 -12.80
CA GLN A 302 8.21 -17.44 -11.97
C GLN A 302 7.20 -17.25 -10.83
N ALA A 303 6.02 -17.87 -10.89
CA ALA A 303 5.01 -17.74 -9.86
C ALA A 303 4.17 -19.02 -9.72
N ALA A 304 3.73 -19.30 -8.50
CA ALA A 304 2.76 -20.34 -8.19
C ALA A 304 1.71 -19.77 -7.24
N ALA A 305 0.48 -20.30 -7.31
CA ALA A 305 -0.53 -19.96 -6.33
C ALA A 305 -0.12 -20.48 -4.94
N PRO A 306 -0.20 -19.65 -3.89
CA PRO A 306 0.05 -20.11 -2.53
C PRO A 306 -1.00 -21.18 -2.13
N PRO A 307 -0.64 -22.13 -1.26
CA PRO A 307 -1.59 -23.13 -0.76
C PRO A 307 -2.87 -22.51 -0.21
N VAL A 308 -4.01 -23.15 -0.51
CA VAL A 308 -5.35 -22.62 -0.17
C VAL A 308 -5.53 -22.41 1.34
N TYR A 309 -4.92 -23.22 2.19
CA TYR A 309 -5.02 -23.03 3.65
C TYR A 309 -4.38 -21.72 4.12
N LEU A 310 -3.31 -21.24 3.47
CA LEU A 310 -2.72 -19.92 3.76
C LEU A 310 -3.64 -18.79 3.29
N LEU A 311 -4.33 -18.99 2.16
CA LEU A 311 -5.34 -18.05 1.70
C LEU A 311 -6.50 -17.94 2.70
N VAL A 312 -7.00 -19.06 3.21
CA VAL A 312 -8.03 -19.06 4.26
C VAL A 312 -7.55 -18.35 5.51
N LEU A 313 -6.33 -18.63 5.97
CA LEU A 313 -5.74 -17.97 7.13
C LEU A 313 -5.63 -16.46 6.94
N GLY A 314 -5.22 -16.01 5.75
CA GLY A 314 -5.14 -14.60 5.40
C GLY A 314 -6.51 -13.91 5.30
N LEU A 315 -7.54 -14.61 4.77
CA LEU A 315 -8.88 -14.05 4.57
C LEU A 315 -9.80 -14.17 5.79
N LEU A 316 -9.50 -15.03 6.76
CA LEU A 316 -10.35 -15.24 7.93
C LEU A 316 -10.61 -13.93 8.71
N PRO A 317 -9.59 -13.10 9.04
CA PRO A 317 -9.85 -11.82 9.70
C PRO A 317 -10.77 -10.90 8.88
N PHE A 318 -10.59 -10.86 7.56
CA PHE A 318 -11.44 -10.09 6.66
C PHE A 318 -12.90 -10.61 6.64
N GLY A 319 -13.10 -11.92 6.68
CA GLY A 319 -14.44 -12.50 6.82
C GLY A 319 -15.11 -12.13 8.14
N VAL A 320 -14.35 -12.17 9.25
CA VAL A 320 -14.83 -11.77 10.57
C VAL A 320 -15.20 -10.28 10.59
N SER A 321 -14.45 -9.39 9.91
CA SER A 321 -14.83 -7.97 9.85
C SER A 321 -16.14 -7.74 9.11
N ILE A 322 -16.41 -8.50 8.04
CA ILE A 322 -17.70 -8.43 7.34
C ILE A 322 -18.83 -8.90 8.25
N PHE A 323 -18.65 -9.99 8.98
CA PHE A 323 -19.66 -10.49 9.92
C PHE A 323 -19.98 -9.45 11.01
N ILE A 324 -18.96 -8.84 11.61
CA ILE A 324 -19.15 -7.78 12.62
C ILE A 324 -19.89 -6.58 12.02
N ALA A 325 -19.53 -6.15 10.80
CA ALA A 325 -20.23 -5.06 10.12
C ALA A 325 -21.70 -5.41 9.82
N GLY A 326 -21.96 -6.63 9.34
CA GLY A 326 -23.31 -7.14 9.05
C GLY A 326 -24.20 -7.25 10.29
N SER A 327 -23.61 -7.56 11.45
CA SER A 327 -24.35 -7.63 12.73
C SER A 327 -25.06 -6.32 13.05
N ARG A 328 -24.53 -5.16 12.59
CA ARG A 328 -25.13 -3.85 12.85
C ARG A 328 -26.42 -3.60 12.07
N TRP A 329 -26.54 -4.24 10.91
CA TRP A 329 -27.78 -4.23 10.13
C TRP A 329 -28.80 -5.16 10.77
N HIS A 330 -28.38 -6.36 11.16
CA HIS A 330 -29.22 -7.33 11.87
C HIS A 330 -29.85 -6.74 13.14
N ASP A 331 -29.04 -6.04 13.94
CA ASP A 331 -29.47 -5.44 15.21
C ASP A 331 -30.20 -4.09 15.02
N ARG A 332 -30.48 -3.68 13.78
CA ARG A 332 -31.18 -2.43 13.44
C ARG A 332 -30.52 -1.16 13.99
N ARG A 333 -29.21 -1.22 14.25
CA ARG A 333 -28.43 -0.12 14.85
C ARG A 333 -27.96 0.90 13.83
N HIS A 334 -27.89 0.53 12.55
CA HIS A 334 -27.35 1.35 11.48
C HIS A 334 -28.05 1.08 10.16
N HIS A 335 -28.17 2.12 9.34
CA HIS A 335 -28.55 1.95 7.94
C HIS A 335 -27.36 1.37 7.14
N GLY A 336 -27.63 0.68 6.03
CA GLY A 336 -26.61 0.05 5.21
C GLY A 336 -25.55 1.03 4.72
N PHE A 337 -25.95 2.26 4.36
CA PHE A 337 -25.05 3.35 3.99
C PHE A 337 -24.05 3.69 5.11
N ASP A 338 -24.50 3.71 6.37
CA ASP A 338 -23.66 4.04 7.51
C ASP A 338 -22.62 2.95 7.77
N ILE A 339 -22.98 1.69 7.51
CA ILE A 339 -22.10 0.53 7.61
C ILE A 339 -21.07 0.55 6.49
N LEU A 340 -21.49 0.76 5.25
CA LEU A 340 -20.60 0.80 4.08
C LEU A 340 -19.55 1.90 4.20
N PHE A 341 -19.94 3.12 4.58
CA PHE A 341 -19.00 4.22 4.80
C PHE A 341 -18.08 3.98 5.99
N GLY A 342 -18.61 3.47 7.11
CA GLY A 342 -17.79 3.08 8.26
C GLY A 342 -16.72 2.05 7.86
N TYR A 343 -17.14 0.99 7.18
CA TYR A 343 -16.25 -0.08 6.71
C TYR A 343 -15.20 0.44 5.72
N LEU A 344 -15.59 1.30 4.78
CA LEU A 344 -14.69 1.92 3.81
C LEU A 344 -13.61 2.77 4.49
N MET A 345 -13.97 3.57 5.51
CA MET A 345 -12.99 4.35 6.27
C MET A 345 -11.97 3.45 6.98
N GLY A 346 -12.43 2.37 7.63
CA GLY A 346 -11.54 1.40 8.26
C GLY A 346 -10.65 0.68 7.24
N LEU A 347 -11.19 0.32 6.07
CA LEU A 347 -10.45 -0.26 4.96
C LEU A 347 -9.33 0.68 4.48
N ILE A 348 -9.65 1.95 4.22
CA ILE A 348 -8.66 2.95 3.78
C ILE A 348 -7.57 3.14 4.84
N ALA A 349 -7.95 3.28 6.11
CA ALA A 349 -7.00 3.41 7.22
C ALA A 349 -6.07 2.19 7.31
N SER A 350 -6.61 0.97 7.17
CA SER A 350 -5.83 -0.27 7.20
C SER A 350 -4.84 -0.39 6.04
N ILE A 351 -5.25 -0.05 4.83
CA ILE A 351 -4.39 -0.07 3.64
C ILE A 351 -3.28 0.97 3.78
N PHE A 352 -3.64 2.19 4.19
CA PHE A 352 -2.68 3.27 4.42
C PHE A 352 -1.64 2.87 5.48
N ALA A 353 -2.08 2.49 6.67
CA ALA A 353 -1.20 2.13 7.77
C ALA A 353 -0.33 0.91 7.45
N PHE A 354 -0.89 -0.08 6.74
CA PHE A 354 -0.10 -1.23 6.27
C PHE A 354 1.00 -0.78 5.31
N ARG A 355 0.70 0.05 4.29
CA ARG A 355 1.70 0.51 3.31
C ARG A 355 2.73 1.47 3.89
N TYR A 356 2.33 2.23 4.91
CA TYR A 356 3.22 3.15 5.60
C TYR A 356 4.36 2.42 6.33
N TYR A 357 4.08 1.22 6.85
CA TYR A 357 5.02 0.46 7.68
C TYR A 357 5.57 -0.82 7.06
N HIS A 358 4.87 -1.40 6.07
CA HIS A 358 5.26 -2.62 5.40
C HIS A 358 5.52 -2.40 3.92
N LEU A 359 6.46 -3.18 3.38
CA LEU A 359 6.69 -3.23 1.96
C LEU A 359 5.44 -3.76 1.23
N PRO A 360 5.25 -3.41 -0.06
CA PRO A 360 4.16 -3.95 -0.86
C PRO A 360 4.19 -5.47 -0.87
N ILE A 361 3.05 -6.12 -0.61
CA ILE A 361 2.92 -7.59 -0.48
C ILE A 361 3.53 -8.32 -1.71
N ARG A 362 3.43 -7.72 -2.90
CA ARG A 362 3.99 -8.28 -4.14
C ARG A 362 5.52 -8.32 -4.15
N ALA A 363 6.20 -7.27 -3.70
CA ALA A 363 7.65 -7.13 -3.88
C ALA A 363 8.46 -7.20 -2.56
N GLY A 364 7.78 -7.11 -1.42
CA GLY A 364 8.40 -6.95 -0.10
C GLY A 364 8.89 -8.22 0.57
N ALA A 365 8.64 -9.40 -0.01
CA ALA A 365 8.93 -10.71 0.59
C ALA A 365 8.46 -10.84 2.07
N GLY A 366 7.39 -10.12 2.43
CA GLY A 366 6.83 -10.10 3.78
C GLY A 366 7.52 -9.17 4.79
N TRP A 367 8.46 -8.33 4.39
CA TRP A 367 9.24 -7.49 5.32
C TRP A 367 8.58 -6.14 5.64
N ALA A 368 8.80 -5.67 6.87
CA ALA A 368 8.58 -4.28 7.22
C ALA A 368 9.69 -3.38 6.66
N TRP A 369 9.41 -2.07 6.54
CA TRP A 369 10.45 -1.08 6.24
C TRP A 369 11.57 -1.11 7.30
N GLY A 370 12.78 -0.76 6.88
CA GLY A 370 13.92 -0.62 7.80
C GLY A 370 13.79 0.59 8.73
N PRO A 371 14.65 0.69 9.76
CA PRO A 371 14.68 1.84 10.64
C PRO A 371 15.07 3.13 9.89
N ARG A 372 14.57 4.27 10.38
CA ARG A 372 14.98 5.60 9.89
C ARG A 372 16.47 5.83 10.13
N SER A 373 17.11 6.67 9.31
CA SER A 373 18.46 7.18 9.58
C SER A 373 18.43 8.22 10.69
N ASP A 374 19.50 8.28 11.49
CA ASP A 374 19.56 9.16 12.67
C ASP A 374 19.42 10.65 12.29
N GLU A 375 20.05 11.05 11.20
CA GLU A 375 20.04 12.42 10.67
C GLU A 375 18.67 12.85 10.16
N ARG A 376 17.79 11.89 9.80
CA ARG A 376 16.47 12.13 9.23
C ARG A 376 15.36 11.61 10.13
N ALA A 377 15.65 11.33 11.41
CA ALA A 377 14.76 10.61 12.31
C ALA A 377 13.39 11.28 12.51
N PHE A 378 13.35 12.63 12.55
CA PHE A 378 12.12 13.42 12.72
C PHE A 378 11.63 14.06 11.41
N TRP A 379 12.56 14.45 10.55
CA TRP A 379 12.25 15.15 9.30
C TRP A 379 13.37 14.93 8.30
N ALA A 380 13.03 14.44 7.11
CA ALA A 380 14.01 14.22 6.05
C ALA A 380 14.40 15.52 5.30
N GLY A 381 13.56 16.56 5.34
CA GLY A 381 13.76 17.76 4.52
C GLY A 381 13.19 17.62 3.11
N VAL A 382 12.81 18.77 2.52
CA VAL A 382 12.39 18.83 1.12
C VAL A 382 13.62 18.59 0.22
N GLY A 383 13.46 17.76 -0.82
CA GLY A 383 14.54 17.43 -1.76
C GLY A 383 15.36 16.19 -1.40
N ARG A 384 15.07 15.50 -0.28
CA ARG A 384 15.70 14.21 0.05
C ARG A 384 14.81 13.02 -0.36
N LEU A 385 15.44 11.95 -0.86
CA LEU A 385 14.77 10.76 -1.42
C LEU A 385 14.09 9.84 -0.37
N GLY A 386 14.24 10.11 0.94
CA GLY A 386 13.51 9.37 1.99
C GLY A 386 14.14 9.43 3.38
N TYR A 387 13.58 8.64 4.29
CA TYR A 387 13.97 8.56 5.70
C TYR A 387 15.05 7.51 6.02
N ALA A 388 15.54 6.77 5.01
CA ALA A 388 16.57 5.73 5.15
C ALA A 388 17.83 6.09 4.35
N GLY A 389 18.97 5.49 4.73
CA GLY A 389 20.29 5.73 4.13
C GLY A 389 21.01 6.97 4.69
N THR A 390 22.32 7.04 4.50
CA THR A 390 23.13 8.24 4.77
C THR A 390 23.28 9.09 3.51
N ASP A 391 23.53 10.39 3.68
CA ASP A 391 23.78 11.30 2.54
C ASP A 391 24.97 10.80 1.67
N GLU A 392 25.99 10.20 2.30
CA GLU A 392 27.17 9.62 1.64
C GLU A 392 26.83 8.41 0.76
N GLU A 393 25.91 7.54 1.20
CA GLU A 393 25.51 6.34 0.47
C GLU A 393 24.69 6.69 -0.78
N LEU A 394 23.93 7.79 -0.73
CA LEU A 394 23.15 8.32 -1.85
C LEU A 394 23.99 9.19 -2.82
N ALA A 395 25.10 9.76 -2.34
CA ALA A 395 25.96 10.66 -3.12
C ALA A 395 27.05 9.95 -3.93
N MET A 396 27.28 8.64 -3.74
CA MET A 396 28.28 7.89 -4.51
C MET A 396 27.76 7.57 -5.93
N PRO A 397 28.38 8.08 -7.01
CA PRO A 397 28.15 7.55 -8.36
C PRO A 397 28.71 6.13 -8.39
N SER A 398 27.87 5.15 -8.72
CA SER A 398 28.26 3.74 -8.83
C SER A 398 29.49 3.59 -9.74
N ARG A 399 30.67 3.39 -9.16
CA ARG A 399 31.95 3.29 -9.88
C ARG A 399 32.46 1.85 -10.02
N ARG A 400 31.58 0.84 -9.95
CA ARG A 400 31.93 -0.57 -10.22
C ARG A 400 30.81 -1.33 -10.92
N PRO A 401 31.00 -1.77 -12.18
CA PRO A 401 30.15 -2.79 -12.78
C PRO A 401 30.57 -4.16 -12.24
N THR A 402 30.17 -4.49 -11.02
CA THR A 402 30.34 -5.84 -10.47
C THR A 402 28.97 -6.48 -10.28
N GLN A 403 28.64 -7.36 -11.23
CA GLN A 403 27.67 -8.47 -11.16
C GLN A 403 26.53 -8.33 -10.12
N GLY A 404 25.37 -7.90 -10.61
CA GLY A 404 24.07 -8.54 -10.30
C GLY A 404 23.63 -8.61 -8.83
N VAL A 405 24.00 -7.65 -7.97
CA VAL A 405 23.40 -7.51 -6.63
C VAL A 405 22.65 -6.19 -6.59
N THR A 406 21.34 -6.26 -6.88
CA THR A 406 20.43 -5.13 -6.85
C THR A 406 20.22 -4.65 -5.41
N ALA A 407 20.97 -3.62 -5.02
CA ALA A 407 20.51 -2.62 -4.07
C ALA A 407 19.74 -1.54 -4.84
N ASP A 408 18.64 -1.95 -5.48
CA ASP A 408 17.75 -1.07 -6.23
C ASP A 408 16.31 -1.51 -5.94
N THR A 409 15.70 -0.95 -4.91
CA THR A 409 14.24 -0.77 -4.91
C THR A 409 13.93 0.59 -5.52
N SER A 410 14.35 0.80 -6.77
CA SER A 410 13.74 1.78 -7.64
C SER A 410 12.43 1.17 -8.14
N TYR A 411 11.32 1.54 -7.50
CA TYR A 411 10.02 1.37 -8.14
C TYR A 411 9.94 2.39 -9.28
N PRO A 412 9.76 1.98 -10.55
CA PRO A 412 9.15 2.87 -11.51
C PRO A 412 7.70 3.04 -11.06
N MET A 413 7.39 4.23 -10.57
CA MET A 413 6.01 4.67 -10.42
C MET A 413 5.33 4.46 -11.78
N THR A 414 4.20 3.76 -11.78
CA THR A 414 3.38 3.54 -12.97
C THR A 414 2.82 4.88 -13.46
N SER A 415 3.61 5.64 -14.21
CA SER A 415 3.12 6.58 -15.21
C SER A 415 3.06 5.82 -16.54
N ALA A 416 1.94 5.14 -16.75
CA ALA A 416 1.59 4.63 -18.07
C ALA A 416 1.26 5.83 -18.97
N LEU A 417 2.30 6.55 -19.43
CA LEU A 417 2.24 7.54 -20.51
C LEU A 417 3.61 7.94 -21.09
N ALA A 418 4.74 7.39 -20.61
CA ALA A 418 6.07 7.71 -21.12
C ALA A 418 6.82 6.45 -21.61
N GLN A 419 6.25 5.75 -22.60
CA GLN A 419 7.02 4.81 -23.42
C GLN A 419 6.72 5.06 -24.89
N ARG A 420 7.51 5.94 -25.49
CA ARG A 420 7.76 5.86 -26.92
C ARG A 420 9.22 6.19 -27.22
N ASN A 421 9.88 5.16 -27.74
CA ASN A 421 11.11 5.17 -28.53
C ASN A 421 12.42 5.53 -27.81
N VAL A 422 13.18 4.49 -27.45
CA VAL A 422 14.64 4.54 -27.46
C VAL A 422 15.14 3.38 -28.33
N ARG A 423 15.67 3.69 -29.50
CA ARG A 423 16.51 2.79 -30.32
C ARG A 423 17.99 3.02 -29.92
N PRO A 424 18.86 1.99 -30.02
CA PRO A 424 20.28 2.12 -29.68
C PRO A 424 21.06 2.88 -30.75
N PRO A 425 22.23 3.45 -30.43
CA PRO A 425 22.92 4.42 -31.29
C PRO A 425 23.66 3.74 -32.45
N ARG A 426 23.69 4.43 -33.59
CA ARG A 426 24.63 4.20 -34.69
C ARG A 426 25.16 5.56 -35.19
N ASP A 427 26.41 5.51 -35.61
CA ASP A 427 27.32 6.61 -35.92
C ASP A 427 26.88 7.61 -37.01
N GLU A 428 27.48 8.79 -36.87
CA GLU A 428 27.92 9.78 -37.87
C GLU A 428 26.92 10.56 -38.76
N SER A 429 27.06 11.89 -38.61
CA SER A 429 26.96 12.96 -39.61
C SER A 429 25.59 13.52 -40.04
N ALA A 430 25.60 14.85 -40.16
CA ALA A 430 24.66 15.75 -40.85
C ALA A 430 23.48 16.36 -40.04
N ASP A 431 23.56 17.71 -39.97
CA ASP A 431 22.54 18.76 -39.90
C ASP A 431 21.38 18.72 -38.88
N GLU A 432 21.30 19.82 -38.13
CA GLU A 432 20.16 20.28 -37.30
C GLU A 432 18.85 20.30 -38.12
N PRO A 433 17.70 20.02 -37.49
CA PRO A 433 16.98 21.13 -36.86
C PRO A 433 16.41 20.81 -35.47
N ARG A 434 16.46 21.81 -34.60
CA ARG A 434 15.94 21.83 -33.22
C ARG A 434 14.47 21.41 -33.11
N PRO A 435 14.10 20.68 -32.04
CA PRO A 435 12.74 20.74 -31.52
C PRO A 435 12.65 21.10 -30.03
N SER A 436 11.74 22.06 -29.78
CA SER A 436 10.94 22.33 -28.57
C SER A 436 11.61 22.30 -27.19
N GLN A 437 11.88 23.51 -26.69
CA GLN A 437 12.22 23.80 -25.30
C GLN A 437 11.09 23.37 -24.33
N ASN A 438 11.49 22.70 -23.24
CA ASN A 438 10.61 22.40 -22.12
C ASN A 438 10.31 23.70 -21.36
N PHE A 439 9.02 23.89 -21.02
CA PHE A 439 8.49 25.09 -20.37
C PHE A 439 9.08 25.39 -18.97
N GLN A 440 9.87 24.48 -18.40
CA GLN A 440 10.49 24.65 -17.07
C GLN A 440 11.84 25.38 -17.10
N ASP A 441 12.54 25.39 -18.25
CA ASP A 441 13.85 26.03 -18.36
C ASP A 441 13.74 27.55 -18.57
N VAL A 442 12.59 28.03 -19.04
CA VAL A 442 12.33 29.45 -19.34
C VAL A 442 12.12 30.27 -18.06
N GLU A 443 11.54 29.70 -17.00
CA GLU A 443 11.36 30.41 -15.72
C GLU A 443 12.67 30.52 -14.93
N LEU A 444 13.53 29.51 -14.98
CA LEU A 444 14.86 29.54 -14.35
C LEU A 444 15.80 30.54 -15.04
N GLN A 445 15.77 30.63 -16.38
CA GLN A 445 16.53 31.64 -17.12
C GLN A 445 16.00 33.06 -16.91
N GLN A 446 14.68 33.25 -16.79
CA GLN A 446 14.11 34.58 -16.49
C GLN A 446 14.41 35.09 -15.08
N MET A 447 14.68 34.20 -14.12
CA MET A 447 15.08 34.58 -12.76
C MET A 447 16.57 34.93 -12.67
N ASP A 448 17.44 34.27 -13.43
CA ASP A 448 18.87 34.59 -13.49
C ASP A 448 19.16 35.91 -14.23
N ASP A 449 18.38 36.26 -15.26
CA ASP A 449 18.60 37.49 -16.03
C ASP A 449 18.07 38.76 -15.34
N ARG A 450 17.26 38.65 -14.28
CA ARG A 450 16.77 39.81 -13.50
C ARG A 450 17.79 40.33 -12.47
N GLY A 451 18.92 39.67 -12.30
CA GLY A 451 19.95 40.01 -11.32
C GLY A 451 21.12 40.85 -11.82
N ARG A 452 21.15 41.25 -13.11
CA ARG A 452 22.32 41.93 -13.71
C ARG A 452 22.00 43.40 -14.06
N PRO A 453 22.54 44.39 -13.33
CA PRO A 453 22.41 45.79 -13.70
C PRO A 453 23.59 46.21 -14.56
N GLU A 454 23.50 46.13 -15.89
CA GLU A 454 24.42 46.86 -16.77
C GLU A 454 23.83 47.06 -18.17
N ASN A 455 23.88 48.32 -18.61
CA ASN A 455 23.65 48.87 -19.96
C ASN A 455 22.22 49.28 -20.39
N ARG A 456 21.80 50.43 -19.82
CA ARG A 456 20.96 51.45 -20.48
C ARG A 456 21.76 52.15 -21.61
N PHE A 457 21.24 52.13 -22.84
CA PHE A 457 21.30 53.05 -24.03
C PHE A 457 22.36 54.19 -24.16
N PRO A 458 22.49 54.88 -25.32
CA PRO A 458 22.53 54.51 -26.77
C PRO A 458 23.70 55.22 -27.53
N GLU A 459 23.98 54.95 -28.83
CA GLU A 459 24.35 55.99 -29.83
C GLU A 459 24.65 55.46 -31.27
N ASN A 460 23.84 55.95 -32.21
CA ASN A 460 24.19 56.52 -33.53
C ASN A 460 25.40 56.02 -34.33
N ARG A 461 25.13 55.44 -35.52
CA ARG A 461 25.84 55.78 -36.77
C ARG A 461 25.10 55.28 -38.03
N PHE A 462 24.57 56.22 -38.81
CA PHE A 462 24.38 56.09 -40.26
C PHE A 462 25.57 56.78 -40.95
N PRO A 463 25.95 56.36 -42.18
CA PRO A 463 25.41 57.04 -43.37
C PRO A 463 25.06 56.12 -44.55
N SER A 464 24.09 56.56 -45.36
CA SER A 464 23.73 56.12 -46.73
C SER A 464 24.79 56.58 -47.78
N PRO A 465 24.79 56.19 -49.08
CA PRO A 465 23.72 56.57 -50.04
C PRO A 465 23.46 55.63 -51.26
N HIS A 466 22.45 56.01 -52.07
CA HIS A 466 22.03 55.53 -53.41
C HIS A 466 21.22 54.22 -53.46
N ASP A 467 20.11 54.08 -54.20
CA ASP A 467 19.72 54.68 -55.48
C ASP A 467 18.18 54.70 -55.69
N ASN A 468 17.72 55.61 -56.55
CA ASN A 468 16.34 55.92 -56.93
C ASN A 468 15.66 54.82 -57.78
N ARG A 469 14.31 54.78 -57.76
CA ARG A 469 13.47 54.94 -58.98
C ARG A 469 11.96 54.97 -58.68
N VAL A 470 11.37 56.08 -59.14
CA VAL A 470 10.04 56.34 -59.75
C VAL A 470 8.79 56.04 -58.93
#